data_AF-V2Y6Y5-F1
#
_entry.id   AF-V2Y6Y5-F1
#
_cell.length_a   1.000
_cell.length_b   1.000
_cell.length_c   1.000
_cell.angle_alpha   90.00
_cell.angle_beta   90.00
_cell.angle_gamma   90.00
#
_symmetry.space_group_name_H-M   'P 1'
#
loop_
_entity.id
_entity.type
_entity.pdbx_description
1 polymer ?
#
loop_
_entity_poly.entity_id
_entity_poly.type
_entity_poly.pdbx_seq_one_letter_code
_entity_poly.pdbx_strand_id
1 'polypeptide(L)'
;MKISYTKDTLISDVISDPVFDDYGKLIFPVNSGYMSGNTLGTLGLTWYNNIVPDKTVEIVNYMKSQVESGKAIFYNIYSKSELKIDPSKKNTGLFYFRGKSGKKIAVVNAGGGFAYVGAMQDSFPHALELSKKGYNASAFAKSEDKGNLAFLEKERYTHDYPTLCEYTYNGLCFFWNKAK
;
A
#
# COMPACT_ATOMS: atom_id res chain seq x y z
N MET A 1 -21.09 4.42 -19.75
CA MET A 1 -21.05 4.84 -18.33
C MET A 1 -19.87 4.16 -17.68
N LYS A 2 -18.97 4.90 -17.04
CA LYS A 2 -17.99 4.28 -16.14
C LYS A 2 -18.72 3.90 -14.86
N ILE A 3 -18.81 2.62 -14.59
CA ILE A 3 -19.43 2.10 -13.39
C ILE A 3 -18.47 2.35 -12.23
N SER A 4 -18.88 3.18 -11.28
CA SER A 4 -18.19 3.37 -10.01
C SER A 4 -18.41 2.16 -9.11
N TYR A 5 -17.38 1.77 -8.36
CA TYR A 5 -17.54 0.76 -7.31
C TYR A 5 -18.46 1.27 -6.21
N THR A 6 -19.18 0.36 -5.58
CA THR A 6 -20.11 0.61 -4.47
C THR A 6 -19.78 -0.29 -3.29
N LYS A 7 -20.48 -0.14 -2.16
CA LYS A 7 -20.32 -1.04 -1.01
C LYS A 7 -20.60 -2.51 -1.36
N ASP A 8 -21.48 -2.75 -2.32
CA ASP A 8 -21.87 -4.10 -2.73
C ASP A 8 -20.91 -4.73 -3.75
N THR A 9 -19.96 -3.95 -4.28
CA THR A 9 -18.94 -4.46 -5.20
C THR A 9 -18.07 -5.52 -4.50
N LEU A 10 -17.86 -6.66 -5.17
CA LEU A 10 -16.99 -7.70 -4.65
C LEU A 10 -15.54 -7.23 -4.64
N ILE A 11 -14.81 -7.60 -3.58
CA ILE A 11 -13.37 -7.32 -3.47
C ILE A 11 -12.63 -7.99 -4.64
N SER A 12 -13.06 -9.20 -5.05
CA SER A 12 -12.51 -9.92 -6.20
C SER A 12 -12.65 -9.14 -7.51
N ASP A 13 -13.76 -8.42 -7.69
CA ASP A 13 -14.01 -7.64 -8.91
C ASP A 13 -13.08 -6.43 -8.97
N VAL A 14 -12.79 -5.80 -7.81
CA VAL A 14 -11.81 -4.72 -7.75
C VAL A 14 -10.38 -5.25 -7.98
N ILE A 15 -10.02 -6.39 -7.39
CA ILE A 15 -8.70 -7.01 -7.58
C ILE A 15 -8.45 -7.39 -9.03
N SER A 16 -9.48 -7.88 -9.72
CA SER A 16 -9.39 -8.36 -11.11
C SER A 16 -9.79 -7.32 -12.16
N ASP A 17 -10.15 -6.10 -11.75
CA ASP A 17 -10.48 -5.04 -12.70
C ASP A 17 -9.23 -4.75 -13.57
N PRO A 18 -9.33 -4.91 -14.91
CA PRO A 18 -8.20 -4.69 -15.81
C PRO A 18 -7.58 -3.30 -15.71
N VAL A 19 -8.29 -2.32 -15.16
CA VAL A 19 -7.76 -0.98 -14.89
C VAL A 19 -6.52 -1.01 -13.98
N PHE A 20 -6.37 -2.00 -13.10
CA PHE A 20 -5.25 -2.09 -12.17
C PHE A 20 -4.15 -3.07 -12.60
N ASP A 21 -4.18 -3.55 -13.84
CA ASP A 21 -3.23 -4.53 -14.37
C ASP A 21 -2.98 -5.68 -13.35
N ASP A 22 -1.72 -6.07 -13.12
CA ASP A 22 -1.37 -7.14 -12.18
C ASP A 22 -1.24 -6.69 -10.72
N TYR A 23 -1.28 -5.38 -10.45
CA TYR A 23 -1.07 -4.81 -9.12
C TYR A 23 -2.38 -4.61 -8.35
N GLY A 24 -3.54 -4.88 -8.96
CA GLY A 24 -4.85 -4.87 -8.27
C GLY A 24 -4.88 -5.77 -7.03
N LYS A 25 -4.17 -6.90 -7.07
CA LYS A 25 -3.98 -7.81 -5.93
C LYS A 25 -3.24 -7.20 -4.73
N LEU A 26 -2.56 -6.08 -4.89
CA LEU A 26 -1.82 -5.39 -3.83
C LEU A 26 -2.68 -4.31 -3.12
N ILE A 27 -3.92 -4.11 -3.56
CA ILE A 27 -4.87 -3.17 -2.96
C ILE A 27 -5.44 -3.74 -1.65
N PHE A 28 -5.56 -5.07 -1.56
CA PHE A 28 -6.08 -5.81 -0.41
C PHE A 28 -5.07 -6.87 0.03
N PRO A 29 -5.18 -7.43 1.26
CA PRO A 29 -4.36 -8.56 1.67
C PRO A 29 -4.52 -9.76 0.74
N VAL A 30 -3.43 -10.46 0.45
CA VAL A 30 -3.43 -11.64 -0.43
C VAL A 30 -3.80 -12.90 0.36
N ASN A 31 -3.40 -12.98 1.63
CA ASN A 31 -3.71 -14.09 2.50
C ASN A 31 -5.10 -13.91 3.14
N SER A 32 -5.99 -14.88 2.91
CA SER A 32 -7.36 -14.89 3.42
C SER A 32 -7.45 -14.92 4.95
N GLY A 33 -6.39 -15.27 5.66
CA GLY A 33 -6.33 -15.16 7.13
C GLY A 33 -6.26 -13.72 7.65
N TYR A 34 -5.96 -12.73 6.79
CA TYR A 34 -5.86 -11.32 7.18
C TYR A 34 -7.05 -10.46 6.74
N MET A 35 -8.01 -11.06 6.04
CA MET A 35 -9.19 -10.37 5.53
C MET A 35 -10.44 -11.24 5.67
N SER A 36 -11.56 -10.61 5.95
CA SER A 36 -12.88 -11.24 5.93
C SER A 36 -13.88 -10.38 5.18
N GLY A 37 -15.05 -10.96 4.87
CA GLY A 37 -16.05 -10.33 4.01
C GLY A 37 -15.71 -10.45 2.52
N ASN A 38 -16.73 -10.29 1.68
CA ASN A 38 -16.62 -10.51 0.24
C ASN A 38 -16.79 -9.22 -0.57
N THR A 39 -17.43 -8.20 0.01
CA THR A 39 -17.70 -6.91 -0.61
C THR A 39 -16.90 -5.80 0.05
N LEU A 40 -16.74 -4.66 -0.64
CA LEU A 40 -16.14 -3.44 -0.07
C LEU A 40 -16.86 -2.98 1.21
N GLY A 41 -18.17 -3.25 1.30
CA GLY A 41 -19.03 -2.94 2.43
C GLY A 41 -18.81 -3.80 3.66
N THR A 42 -18.37 -5.03 3.44
CA THR A 42 -18.22 -6.06 4.48
C THR A 42 -16.76 -6.35 4.84
N LEU A 43 -15.82 -5.58 4.28
CA LEU A 43 -14.39 -5.80 4.48
C LEU A 43 -14.03 -5.76 5.97
N GLY A 44 -13.53 -6.87 6.48
CA GLY A 44 -12.85 -6.99 7.75
C GLY A 44 -11.35 -7.20 7.55
N LEU A 45 -10.52 -6.67 8.46
CA LEU A 45 -9.07 -6.84 8.43
C LEU A 45 -8.57 -7.28 9.81
N THR A 46 -7.70 -8.29 9.85
CA THR A 46 -7.15 -8.81 11.11
C THR A 46 -6.39 -7.72 11.86
N TRP A 47 -6.66 -7.57 13.17
CA TRP A 47 -6.18 -6.51 14.07
C TRP A 47 -6.77 -5.12 13.89
N TYR A 48 -7.59 -4.90 12.87
CA TYR A 48 -8.25 -3.62 12.67
C TYR A 48 -9.73 -3.69 13.06
N ASN A 49 -10.20 -2.61 13.69
CA ASN A 49 -11.60 -2.39 14.03
C ASN A 49 -12.06 -1.06 13.43
N ASN A 50 -13.37 -0.81 13.41
CA ASN A 50 -13.96 0.45 12.92
C ASN A 50 -13.58 0.77 11.46
N ILE A 51 -13.56 -0.24 10.60
CA ILE A 51 -13.40 -0.04 9.16
C ILE A 51 -14.63 0.75 8.67
N VAL A 52 -14.38 1.80 7.89
CA VAL A 52 -15.42 2.69 7.36
C VAL A 52 -15.61 2.35 5.88
N PRO A 53 -16.68 1.61 5.50
CA PRO A 53 -16.92 1.19 4.12
C PRO A 53 -16.89 2.32 3.09
N ASP A 54 -17.44 3.49 3.44
CA ASP A 54 -17.43 4.65 2.54
C ASP A 54 -16.02 5.10 2.19
N LYS A 55 -15.06 4.97 3.14
CA LYS A 55 -13.67 5.32 2.89
C LYS A 55 -13.00 4.29 1.97
N THR A 56 -13.27 2.99 2.16
CA THR A 56 -12.80 1.93 1.26
C THR A 56 -13.27 2.17 -0.17
N VAL A 57 -14.56 2.44 -0.35
CA VAL A 57 -15.17 2.75 -1.66
C VAL A 57 -14.57 4.01 -2.28
N GLU A 58 -14.35 5.05 -1.47
CA GLU A 58 -13.72 6.30 -1.94
C GLU A 58 -12.30 6.06 -2.46
N ILE A 59 -11.49 5.29 -1.73
CA ILE A 59 -10.10 4.99 -2.10
C ILE A 59 -10.03 4.26 -3.45
N VAL A 60 -10.79 3.18 -3.62
CA VAL A 60 -10.71 2.38 -4.85
C VAL A 60 -11.25 3.15 -6.06
N ASN A 61 -12.27 3.98 -5.88
CA ASN A 61 -12.77 4.85 -6.95
C ASN A 61 -11.79 5.99 -7.27
N TYR A 62 -11.12 6.56 -6.26
CA TYR A 62 -10.04 7.53 -6.49
C TYR A 62 -8.92 6.89 -7.33
N MET A 63 -8.42 5.73 -6.92
CA MET A 63 -7.39 4.98 -7.65
C MET A 63 -7.80 4.72 -9.10
N LYS A 64 -9.00 4.16 -9.30
CA LYS A 64 -9.56 3.90 -10.64
C LYS A 64 -9.59 5.16 -11.49
N SER A 65 -10.12 6.27 -10.94
CA SER A 65 -10.20 7.55 -11.65
C SER A 65 -8.83 8.09 -12.09
N GLN A 66 -7.78 7.87 -11.29
CA GLN A 66 -6.43 8.31 -11.64
C GLN A 66 -5.90 7.50 -12.82
N VAL A 67 -5.99 6.17 -12.77
CA VAL A 67 -5.50 5.31 -13.85
C VAL A 67 -6.25 5.59 -15.14
N GLU A 68 -7.57 5.66 -15.05
CA GLU A 68 -8.43 6.01 -16.16
C GLU A 68 -8.18 7.39 -16.76
N SER A 69 -7.57 8.30 -16.00
CA SER A 69 -7.11 9.62 -16.48
C SER A 69 -5.70 9.58 -17.08
N GLY A 70 -5.15 8.38 -17.32
CA GLY A 70 -3.81 8.16 -17.88
C GLY A 70 -2.67 8.32 -16.87
N LYS A 71 -2.97 8.31 -15.57
CA LYS A 71 -1.95 8.51 -14.52
C LYS A 71 -1.59 7.18 -13.89
N ALA A 72 -0.33 6.79 -13.96
CA ALA A 72 0.19 5.66 -13.18
C ALA A 72 -0.03 5.90 -11.68
N ILE A 73 -0.50 4.88 -10.96
CA ILE A 73 -0.69 4.95 -9.51
C ILE A 73 0.18 3.96 -8.74
N PHE A 74 0.77 2.96 -9.40
CA PHE A 74 1.63 1.99 -8.75
C PHE A 74 3.03 2.06 -9.35
N TYR A 75 4.04 2.06 -8.49
CA TYR A 75 5.44 2.14 -8.87
C TYR A 75 6.23 1.02 -8.20
N ASN A 76 6.82 0.15 -9.01
CA ASN A 76 7.75 -0.86 -8.53
C ASN A 76 9.04 -0.17 -8.06
N ILE A 77 9.52 -0.55 -6.88
CA ILE A 77 10.73 0.01 -6.28
C ILE A 77 12.01 -0.70 -6.72
N TYR A 78 11.88 -1.86 -7.36
CA TYR A 78 13.01 -2.66 -7.84
C TYR A 78 13.35 -2.37 -9.31
N SER A 79 14.63 -2.46 -9.62
CA SER A 79 15.14 -2.26 -10.98
C SER A 79 14.75 -3.40 -11.92
N LYS A 80 14.82 -3.14 -13.24
CA LYS A 80 14.58 -4.17 -14.26
C LYS A 80 15.54 -5.37 -14.14
N SER A 81 16.78 -5.16 -13.70
CA SER A 81 17.75 -6.25 -13.47
C SER A 81 17.35 -7.10 -12.27
N GLU A 82 16.93 -6.48 -11.18
CA GLU A 82 16.47 -7.20 -9.99
C GLU A 82 15.20 -8.01 -10.27
N LEU A 83 14.29 -7.48 -11.09
CA LEU A 83 13.07 -8.19 -11.50
C LEU A 83 13.36 -9.35 -12.46
N LYS A 84 14.46 -9.32 -13.20
CA LYS A 84 14.90 -10.47 -14.02
C LYS A 84 15.44 -11.60 -13.14
N ILE A 85 16.13 -11.26 -12.05
CA ILE A 85 16.70 -12.22 -11.10
C ILE A 85 15.58 -12.82 -10.24
N ASP A 86 14.73 -11.97 -9.67
CA ASP A 86 13.57 -12.37 -8.87
C ASP A 86 12.31 -11.64 -9.35
N PRO A 87 11.52 -12.26 -10.25
CA PRO A 87 10.27 -11.69 -10.74
C PRO A 87 9.23 -11.43 -9.64
N SER A 88 9.32 -12.08 -8.47
CA SER A 88 8.33 -11.88 -7.40
C SER A 88 8.46 -10.55 -6.69
N LYS A 89 9.61 -9.87 -6.84
CA LYS A 89 9.81 -8.46 -6.44
C LYS A 89 8.79 -7.50 -7.06
N LYS A 90 8.13 -7.88 -8.17
CA LYS A 90 7.03 -7.09 -8.75
C LYS A 90 5.81 -6.93 -7.84
N ASN A 91 5.65 -7.82 -6.87
CA ASN A 91 4.58 -7.76 -5.89
C ASN A 91 4.94 -6.81 -4.72
N THR A 92 5.78 -5.81 -4.94
CA THR A 92 6.22 -4.82 -3.95
C THR A 92 6.42 -3.47 -4.62
N GLY A 93 5.86 -2.42 -4.03
CA GLY A 93 5.96 -1.08 -4.60
C GLY A 93 5.27 -0.01 -3.77
N LEU A 94 5.07 1.13 -4.41
CA LEU A 94 4.42 2.31 -3.82
C LEU A 94 3.18 2.67 -4.61
N PHE A 95 2.03 2.75 -3.94
CA PHE A 95 0.84 3.41 -4.46
C PHE A 95 0.95 4.92 -4.28
N TYR A 96 0.74 5.68 -5.34
CA TYR A 96 0.93 7.12 -5.35
C TYR A 96 -0.39 7.88 -5.41
N PHE A 97 -0.63 8.67 -4.38
CA PHE A 97 -1.75 9.58 -4.23
C PHE A 97 -1.25 11.00 -4.54
N ARG A 98 -1.76 11.55 -5.64
CA ARG A 98 -1.25 12.77 -6.26
C ARG A 98 -1.78 14.01 -5.55
N GLY A 99 -0.87 14.83 -5.05
CA GLY A 99 -1.13 16.19 -4.59
C GLY A 99 -0.86 17.22 -5.68
N LYS A 100 -0.49 18.44 -5.29
CA LYS A 100 -0.11 19.51 -6.22
C LYS A 100 1.34 19.34 -6.68
N SER A 101 1.61 19.72 -7.92
CA SER A 101 2.97 19.73 -8.48
C SER A 101 3.91 20.57 -7.61
N GLY A 102 5.14 20.08 -7.40
CA GLY A 102 6.18 20.76 -6.61
C GLY A 102 5.95 20.77 -5.09
N LYS A 103 4.93 20.08 -4.56
CA LYS A 103 4.71 19.96 -3.11
C LYS A 103 5.48 18.81 -2.49
N LYS A 104 5.73 18.93 -1.18
CA LYS A 104 6.37 17.91 -0.34
C LYS A 104 5.69 16.55 -0.52
N ILE A 105 6.50 15.50 -0.41
CA ILE A 105 6.04 14.11 -0.46
C ILE A 105 6.06 13.49 0.93
N ALA A 106 5.03 12.71 1.24
CA ALA A 106 4.98 11.83 2.40
C ALA A 106 5.08 10.37 1.95
N VAL A 107 5.83 9.56 2.69
CA VAL A 107 5.81 8.09 2.54
C VAL A 107 5.10 7.54 3.76
N VAL A 108 3.98 6.86 3.52
CA VAL A 108 3.10 6.32 4.56
C VAL A 108 3.30 4.81 4.61
N ASN A 109 3.77 4.32 5.76
CA ASN A 109 3.92 2.89 6.00
C ASN A 109 2.71 2.38 6.80
N ALA A 110 2.03 1.36 6.29
CA ALA A 110 0.92 0.75 7.01
C ALA A 110 1.44 -0.14 8.15
N GLY A 111 0.61 -0.32 9.17
CA GLY A 111 0.71 -1.43 10.10
C GLY A 111 0.28 -2.76 9.48
N GLY A 112 -0.27 -3.64 10.31
CA GLY A 112 -0.53 -5.04 9.96
C GLY A 112 0.41 -6.00 10.70
N GLY A 113 0.81 -5.65 11.92
CA GLY A 113 1.51 -6.54 12.86
C GLY A 113 2.80 -7.17 12.33
N PHE A 114 3.43 -6.56 11.33
CA PHE A 114 4.52 -7.13 10.54
C PHE A 114 4.18 -8.42 9.77
N ALA A 115 2.92 -8.85 9.74
CA ALA A 115 2.49 -10.09 9.11
C ALA A 115 1.79 -9.90 7.75
N TYR A 116 1.16 -8.74 7.52
CA TYR A 116 0.73 -8.27 6.20
C TYR A 116 0.79 -6.73 6.13
N VAL A 117 0.53 -6.14 4.96
CA VAL A 117 0.41 -4.69 4.81
C VAL A 117 -1.06 -4.29 4.91
N GLY A 118 -1.46 -3.66 6.02
CA GLY A 118 -2.84 -3.19 6.28
C GLY A 118 -3.26 -1.95 5.47
N ALA A 119 -2.82 -1.82 4.23
CA ALA A 119 -2.84 -0.55 3.48
C ALA A 119 -4.25 0.06 3.35
N MET A 120 -5.27 -0.77 3.09
CA MET A 120 -6.64 -0.28 2.87
C MET A 120 -7.23 0.46 4.07
N GLN A 121 -6.85 0.09 5.30
CA GLN A 121 -7.32 0.76 6.52
C GLN A 121 -6.30 1.75 7.09
N ASP A 122 -5.02 1.49 6.87
CA ASP A 122 -3.95 2.24 7.52
C ASP A 122 -3.31 3.26 6.57
N SER A 123 -2.58 2.87 5.53
CA SER A 123 -1.83 3.84 4.72
C SER A 123 -2.67 4.59 3.68
N PHE A 124 -3.62 3.92 3.00
CA PHE A 124 -4.41 4.53 1.92
C PHE A 124 -5.31 5.68 2.37
N PRO A 125 -6.06 5.59 3.49
CA PRO A 125 -6.86 6.71 3.96
C PRO A 125 -6.01 7.95 4.24
N HIS A 126 -4.85 7.79 4.90
CA HIS A 126 -3.95 8.90 5.19
C HIS A 126 -3.33 9.48 3.91
N ALA A 127 -2.89 8.63 2.99
CA ALA A 127 -2.33 9.09 1.71
C ALA A 127 -3.38 9.84 0.87
N LEU A 128 -4.63 9.38 0.87
CA LEU A 128 -5.74 10.07 0.22
C LEU A 128 -6.01 11.45 0.86
N GLU A 129 -6.09 11.54 2.17
CA GLU A 129 -6.34 12.84 2.85
C GLU A 129 -5.17 13.82 2.69
N LEU A 130 -3.92 13.35 2.68
CA LEU A 130 -2.75 14.16 2.34
C LEU A 130 -2.82 14.70 0.91
N SER A 131 -3.25 13.86 -0.04
CA SER A 131 -3.42 14.26 -1.44
C SER A 131 -4.46 15.35 -1.63
N LYS A 132 -5.59 15.27 -0.91
CA LYS A 132 -6.63 16.31 -0.89
C LYS A 132 -6.11 17.63 -0.31
N LYS A 133 -5.20 17.58 0.66
CA LYS A 133 -4.50 18.77 1.21
C LYS A 133 -3.41 19.30 0.26
N GLY A 134 -3.16 18.62 -0.87
CA GLY A 134 -2.21 19.01 -1.89
C GLY A 134 -0.79 18.47 -1.69
N TYR A 135 -0.57 17.61 -0.69
CA TYR A 135 0.71 16.90 -0.53
C TYR A 135 0.74 15.69 -1.45
N ASN A 136 1.92 15.35 -1.95
CA ASN A 136 2.10 14.08 -2.63
C ASN A 136 2.25 12.99 -1.56
N ALA A 137 1.64 11.82 -1.74
CA ALA A 137 1.74 10.73 -0.77
C ALA A 137 1.97 9.39 -1.47
N SER A 138 2.89 8.59 -0.93
CA SER A 138 3.17 7.22 -1.39
C SER A 138 2.88 6.25 -0.26
N ALA A 139 2.05 5.25 -0.52
CA ALA A 139 1.74 4.18 0.42
C ALA A 139 2.48 2.90 0.01
N PHE A 140 3.25 2.32 0.94
CA PHE A 140 3.92 1.04 0.69
C PHE A 140 2.92 -0.10 0.56
N ALA A 141 3.16 -0.98 -0.40
CA ALA A 141 2.41 -2.22 -0.59
C ALA A 141 3.35 -3.36 -0.93
N LYS A 142 3.12 -4.51 -0.29
CA LYS A 142 3.80 -5.76 -0.55
C LYS A 142 2.82 -6.91 -0.37
N SER A 143 2.84 -7.84 -1.31
CA SER A 143 2.18 -9.13 -1.14
C SER A 143 2.89 -9.95 -0.07
N GLU A 144 2.12 -10.48 0.87
CA GLU A 144 2.58 -11.39 1.91
C GLU A 144 2.69 -12.86 1.46
N ASP A 145 2.44 -13.15 0.17
CA ASP A 145 2.52 -14.51 -0.45
C ASP A 145 3.86 -15.22 -0.24
N LYS A 146 4.96 -14.45 -0.19
CA LYS A 146 6.32 -14.95 0.11
C LYS A 146 6.90 -14.36 1.40
N GLY A 147 6.03 -14.00 2.35
CA GLY A 147 6.39 -13.35 3.60
C GLY A 147 6.34 -11.83 3.52
N ASN A 148 6.06 -11.17 4.65
CA ASN A 148 5.68 -9.75 4.68
C ASN A 148 6.81 -8.79 5.10
N LEU A 149 7.97 -9.30 5.48
CA LEU A 149 9.16 -8.47 5.69
C LEU A 149 9.83 -8.21 4.34
N ALA A 150 9.79 -6.96 3.88
CA ALA A 150 10.65 -6.53 2.78
C ALA A 150 12.02 -6.18 3.36
N PHE A 151 12.95 -7.12 3.32
CA PHE A 151 14.36 -6.77 3.49
C PHE A 151 14.81 -6.02 2.23
N LEU A 152 15.31 -4.81 2.40
CA LEU A 152 15.98 -4.08 1.32
C LEU A 152 17.39 -4.63 1.16
N GLU A 153 17.58 -5.91 0.80
CA GLU A 153 18.91 -6.38 0.43
C GLU A 153 19.30 -5.78 -0.92
N LYS A 154 19.77 -4.54 -0.87
CA LYS A 154 20.41 -3.86 -1.99
C LYS A 154 21.77 -4.53 -2.16
N GLU A 155 21.99 -5.15 -3.32
CA GLU A 155 23.26 -5.81 -3.63
C GLU A 155 24.44 -4.90 -3.22
N ARG A 156 25.39 -5.46 -2.45
CA ARG A 156 26.55 -4.81 -1.78
C ARG A 156 26.31 -4.19 -0.38
N TYR A 157 25.14 -4.32 0.23
CA TYR A 157 24.92 -3.99 1.65
C TYR A 157 24.72 -5.27 2.48
N THR A 158 25.40 -5.38 3.62
CA THR A 158 25.16 -6.45 4.61
C THR A 158 23.97 -6.08 5.49
N HIS A 159 22.85 -6.80 5.37
CA HIS A 159 21.68 -6.66 6.26
C HIS A 159 21.79 -7.65 7.41
N ASP A 160 22.84 -7.49 8.21
CA ASP A 160 23.07 -8.32 9.38
C ASP A 160 22.27 -7.82 10.61
N TYR A 161 22.28 -8.62 11.67
CA TYR A 161 21.57 -8.32 12.92
C TYR A 161 21.92 -6.95 13.52
N PRO A 162 23.20 -6.48 13.53
CA PRO A 162 23.55 -5.12 13.90
C PRO A 162 22.83 -4.05 13.07
N THR A 163 22.81 -4.20 11.75
CA THR A 163 22.18 -3.24 10.82
C THR A 163 20.67 -3.15 11.03
N LEU A 164 20.00 -4.28 11.29
CA LEU A 164 18.58 -4.32 11.67
C LEU A 164 18.31 -3.57 12.98
N CYS A 165 19.14 -3.82 14.00
CA CYS A 165 19.05 -3.12 15.29
C CYS A 165 19.21 -1.61 15.13
N GLU A 166 20.11 -1.17 14.24
CA GLU A 166 20.35 0.25 13.97
C GLU A 166 19.19 0.92 13.22
N TYR A 167 18.62 0.28 12.19
CA TYR A 167 17.43 0.81 11.52
C TYR A 167 16.23 0.88 12.46
N THR A 168 16.05 -0.16 13.29
CA THR A 168 15.01 -0.18 14.32
C THR A 168 15.23 0.96 15.29
N TYR A 169 16.42 1.10 15.88
CA TYR A 169 16.77 2.17 16.81
C TYR A 169 16.57 3.56 16.21
N ASN A 170 17.05 3.81 15.00
CA ASN A 170 16.91 5.10 14.32
C ASN A 170 15.44 5.43 14.02
N GLY A 171 14.65 4.43 13.61
CA GLY A 171 13.20 4.56 13.48
C GLY A 171 12.54 4.91 14.82
N LEU A 172 12.87 4.18 15.89
CA LEU A 172 12.35 4.44 17.23
C LEU A 172 12.73 5.83 17.75
N CYS A 173 13.97 6.28 17.55
CA CYS A 173 14.41 7.63 17.90
C CYS A 173 13.69 8.72 17.09
N PHE A 174 13.35 8.45 15.83
CA PHE A 174 12.56 9.37 15.02
C PHE A 174 11.11 9.52 15.55
N PHE A 175 10.50 8.44 16.02
CA PHE A 175 9.11 8.46 16.53
C PHE A 175 8.98 8.85 18.01
N TRP A 176 9.99 8.55 18.84
CA TRP A 176 9.92 8.73 20.29
C TRP A 176 10.79 9.84 20.87
N ASN A 177 11.53 10.58 20.05
CA ASN A 177 12.08 11.84 20.52
C ASN A 177 10.94 12.87 20.65
N LYS A 178 10.40 13.00 21.87
CA LYS A 178 9.83 14.28 22.28
C LYS A 178 10.93 15.32 22.14
N ALA A 179 10.68 16.31 21.29
CA ALA A 179 11.51 17.51 21.20
C ALA A 179 11.88 17.99 22.61
N LYS A 180 13.18 18.13 22.86
CA LYS A 180 13.68 19.17 23.77
C LYS A 180 14.02 20.38 22.91
#